data_AF-A0A662HTB7-F1
#
_entry.id   AF-A0A662HTB7-F1
#
_cell.length_a   1.000
_cell.length_b   1.000
_cell.length_c   1.000
_cell.angle_alpha   90.00
_cell.angle_beta   90.00
_cell.angle_gamma   90.00
#
_symmetry.space_group_name_H-M   'P 1'
#
loop_
_entity.id
_entity.type
_entity.pdbx_description
1 polymer ?
#
loop_
_entity_poly.entity_id
_entity_poly.type
_entity_poly.pdbx_seq_one_letter_code
_entity_poly.pdbx_strand_id
1 'polypeptide(L)'
;MFNVSVENAPVAITLELEVKTKEKVPSELWIGANLINSSGMVVSTTPAVIIPGKAKSILIYLVAIESGMHTVWLSYNTGSVTEIGFKVELLSIKPADLSVFEYEEEWGVWEGKIEYK
;
A
#
# COMPACT_ATOMS: atom_id res chain seq x y z
N MET A 1 -8.98 5.74 -1.72
CA MET A 1 -8.21 6.03 -2.95
C MET A 1 -7.72 7.45 -2.88
N PHE A 2 -6.46 7.71 -3.24
CA PHE A 2 -5.90 9.06 -3.32
C PHE A 2 -4.78 9.11 -4.36
N ASN A 3 -4.47 10.31 -4.85
CA ASN A 3 -3.50 10.51 -5.92
C ASN A 3 -2.13 10.90 -5.35
N VAL A 4 -1.07 10.47 -6.04
CA VAL A 4 0.32 10.81 -5.74
C VAL A 4 0.98 11.29 -7.04
N SER A 5 1.64 12.44 -6.98
CA SER A 5 2.45 12.95 -8.09
C SER A 5 3.89 12.50 -7.91
N VAL A 6 4.44 11.81 -8.91
CA VAL A 6 5.84 11.39 -8.95
C VAL A 6 6.58 12.24 -9.96
N GLU A 7 7.50 13.09 -9.51
CA GLU A 7 8.27 13.97 -10.40
C GLU A 7 9.47 13.24 -11.01
N ASN A 8 10.18 12.46 -10.19
CA ASN A 8 11.36 11.70 -10.58
C ASN A 8 11.14 10.24 -10.22
N ALA A 9 11.56 9.32 -11.09
CA ALA A 9 11.43 7.88 -10.90
C ALA A 9 12.77 7.17 -11.23
N PRO A 10 13.05 5.98 -10.67
CA PRO A 10 12.18 5.20 -9.79
C PRO A 10 12.11 5.74 -8.35
N VAL A 11 10.92 5.64 -7.74
CA VAL A 11 10.71 6.03 -6.33
C VAL A 11 9.94 4.98 -5.55
N ALA A 12 10.26 4.91 -4.26
CA ALA A 12 9.47 4.22 -3.26
C ALA A 12 8.51 5.23 -2.62
N ILE A 13 7.22 4.90 -2.67
CA ILE A 13 6.14 5.61 -2.02
C ILE A 13 5.84 4.87 -0.71
N THR A 14 6.02 5.55 0.42
CA THR A 14 5.76 4.98 1.74
C THR A 14 4.53 5.62 2.37
N LEU A 15 3.59 4.79 2.78
CA LEU A 15 2.36 5.19 3.46
C LEU A 15 2.35 4.60 4.87
N GLU A 16 1.84 5.36 5.83
CA GLU A 16 1.46 4.84 7.13
C GLU A 16 -0.05 4.78 7.26
N LEU A 17 -0.55 3.63 7.69
CA LEU A 17 -1.94 3.40 8.02
C LEU A 17 -2.05 3.20 9.54
N GLU A 18 -2.78 4.08 10.19
CA GLU A 18 -3.17 3.93 11.58
C GLU A 18 -4.60 3.36 11.64
N VAL A 19 -4.75 2.18 12.23
CA VAL A 19 -6.06 1.51 12.33
C VAL A 19 -6.89 2.15 13.44
N LYS A 20 -8.12 2.54 13.12
CA LYS A 20 -9.10 3.08 14.06
C LYS A 20 -10.27 2.10 14.21
N THR A 21 -10.48 1.62 15.43
CA THR A 21 -11.59 0.72 15.78
C THR A 21 -12.47 1.37 16.84
N LYS A 22 -13.80 1.23 16.74
CA LYS A 22 -14.73 1.82 17.73
C LYS A 22 -14.84 0.98 19.02
N GLU A 23 -15.16 -0.31 18.90
CA GLU A 23 -15.53 -1.14 20.06
C GLU A 23 -14.89 -2.53 20.06
N LYS A 24 -14.89 -3.23 18.92
CA LYS A 24 -14.23 -4.52 18.75
C LYS A 24 -13.05 -4.37 17.81
N VAL A 25 -11.91 -4.89 18.23
CA VAL A 25 -10.74 -5.05 17.38
C VAL A 25 -10.94 -6.37 16.61
N PRO A 26 -10.91 -6.37 15.27
CA PRO A 26 -10.97 -7.62 14.52
C PRO A 26 -9.79 -8.52 14.93
N SER A 27 -9.96 -9.84 14.91
CA SER A 27 -8.84 -10.74 15.20
C SER A 27 -7.72 -10.56 14.16
N GLU A 28 -8.12 -10.41 12.91
CA GLU A 28 -7.26 -10.32 11.74
C GLU A 28 -7.81 -9.30 10.74
N LEU A 29 -6.90 -8.66 10.03
CA LEU A 29 -7.18 -7.66 9.01
C LEU A 29 -6.32 -7.97 7.80
N TRP A 30 -6.95 -8.17 6.66
CA TRP A 30 -6.28 -8.27 5.37
C TRP A 30 -6.12 -6.86 4.83
N ILE A 31 -4.92 -6.49 4.42
CA ILE A 31 -4.65 -5.24 3.71
C ILE A 31 -3.89 -5.53 2.43
N GLY A 32 -4.26 -4.81 1.38
CA GLY A 32 -3.49 -4.70 0.15
C GLY A 32 -3.47 -3.26 -0.36
N ALA A 33 -2.52 -2.98 -1.23
CA ALA A 33 -2.41 -1.71 -1.92
C ALA A 33 -1.95 -1.90 -3.35
N ASN A 34 -2.55 -1.15 -4.27
CA ASN A 34 -2.14 -1.05 -5.66
C ASN A 34 -1.73 0.39 -5.97
N LEU A 35 -0.67 0.53 -6.74
CA LEU A 35 -0.31 1.77 -7.43
C LEU A 35 -0.74 1.65 -8.89
N ILE A 36 -1.53 2.61 -9.35
CA ILE A 36 -2.11 2.63 -10.68
C ILE A 36 -1.61 3.87 -11.43
N ASN A 37 -1.06 3.70 -12.62
CA ASN A 37 -0.60 4.83 -13.44
C ASN A 37 -1.76 5.56 -14.14
N SER A 38 -1.48 6.66 -14.83
CA SER A 38 -2.49 7.48 -15.52
C SER A 38 -3.25 6.74 -16.63
N SER A 39 -2.71 5.63 -17.13
CA SER A 39 -3.36 4.77 -18.12
C SER A 39 -4.33 3.77 -17.51
N GLY A 40 -4.46 3.74 -16.17
CA GLY A 40 -5.32 2.82 -15.45
C GLY A 40 -4.69 1.44 -15.21
N MET A 41 -3.40 1.27 -15.49
CA MET A 41 -2.69 0.00 -15.27
C MET A 41 -2.12 -0.05 -13.84
N VAL A 42 -2.25 -1.20 -13.18
CA VAL A 42 -1.52 -1.47 -11.94
C VAL A 42 -0.04 -1.61 -12.31
N VAL A 43 0.82 -0.84 -11.65
CA VAL A 43 2.28 -0.85 -11.88
C VAL A 43 3.06 -1.34 -10.67
N SER A 44 2.44 -1.30 -9.49
CA SER A 44 2.96 -1.94 -8.28
C SER A 44 1.82 -2.43 -7.40
N THR A 45 2.00 -3.58 -6.76
CA THR A 45 0.99 -4.20 -5.90
C THR A 45 1.66 -4.88 -4.70
N THR A 46 1.04 -4.78 -3.53
CA THR A 46 1.50 -5.53 -2.35
C THR A 46 0.83 -6.91 -2.30
N PRO A 47 1.51 -7.95 -1.78
CA PRO A 47 0.82 -9.17 -1.41
C PRO A 47 -0.25 -8.88 -0.35
N ALA A 48 -1.33 -9.67 -0.35
CA ALA A 48 -2.34 -9.59 0.69
C ALA A 48 -1.78 -10.16 2.00
N VAL A 49 -1.56 -9.30 3.00
CA VAL A 49 -0.98 -9.71 4.28
C VAL A 49 -2.06 -9.74 5.36
N ILE A 50 -2.07 -10.82 6.15
CA ILE A 50 -2.89 -10.92 7.37
C ILE A 50 -2.18 -10.17 8.49
N ILE A 51 -2.82 -9.10 8.97
CA ILE A 51 -2.32 -8.24 10.02
C ILE A 51 -3.13 -8.51 11.30
N PRO A 52 -2.48 -8.76 12.44
CA PRO A 52 -3.19 -8.86 13.71
C PRO A 52 -3.96 -7.57 13.97
N GLY A 53 -5.25 -7.62 14.33
CA GLY A 53 -6.02 -6.38 14.47
C GLY A 53 -5.55 -5.45 15.59
N LYS A 54 -4.70 -5.94 16.50
CA LYS A 54 -4.02 -5.13 17.53
C LYS A 54 -2.86 -4.28 16.99
N ALA A 55 -2.45 -4.48 15.74
CA ALA A 55 -1.41 -3.67 15.09
C ALA A 55 -1.87 -2.21 15.07
N LYS A 56 -0.97 -1.32 15.46
CA LYS A 56 -1.30 0.12 15.59
C LYS A 56 -0.88 0.91 14.37
N SER A 57 0.22 0.49 13.74
CA SER A 57 0.79 1.13 12.57
C SER A 57 1.16 0.08 11.53
N ILE A 58 0.81 0.39 10.29
CA ILE A 58 1.03 -0.46 9.12
C ILE A 58 1.71 0.41 8.08
N LEU A 59 2.91 0.01 7.66
CA LEU A 59 3.68 0.68 6.62
C LEU A 59 3.49 -0.04 5.30
N ILE A 60 3.12 0.71 4.27
CA ILE A 60 2.95 0.21 2.91
C ILE A 60 4.00 0.86 2.03
N TYR A 61 4.70 0.04 1.26
CA TYR A 61 5.71 0.45 0.30
C TYR A 61 5.25 0.05 -1.10
N LEU A 62 5.16 1.02 -1.99
CA LEU A 62 4.85 0.83 -3.41
C LEU A 62 5.96 1.45 -4.24
N VAL A 63 6.20 0.93 -5.45
CA VAL A 63 7.22 1.46 -6.35
C VAL A 63 6.58 2.08 -7.59
N ALA A 64 7.02 3.29 -7.94
CA ALA A 64 6.75 3.89 -9.23
C ALA A 64 8.05 3.91 -10.04
N ILE A 65 8.08 3.24 -11.19
CA ILE A 65 9.23 3.25 -12.11
C ILE A 65 9.17 4.36 -13.15
N GLU A 66 8.02 5.03 -13.28
CA GLU A 66 7.79 6.13 -14.20
C GLU A 66 7.34 7.38 -13.45
N SER A 67 7.71 8.55 -13.96
CA SER A 67 7.18 9.82 -13.47
C SER A 67 5.73 10.02 -13.93
N GLY A 68 4.95 10.76 -13.15
CA GLY A 68 3.59 11.14 -13.48
C GLY A 68 2.61 10.99 -12.32
N MET A 69 1.34 11.18 -12.65
CA MET A 69 0.26 11.00 -11.69
C MET A 69 -0.08 9.53 -11.53
N HIS A 70 -0.07 9.08 -10.28
CA HIS A 70 -0.45 7.75 -9.89
C HIS A 70 -1.61 7.81 -8.90
N THR A 71 -2.39 6.74 -8.85
CA THR A 71 -3.49 6.55 -7.90
C THR A 71 -3.14 5.39 -6.98
N VAL A 72 -3.18 5.63 -5.68
CA VAL A 72 -3.09 4.58 -4.67
C VAL A 72 -4.48 4.06 -4.36
N TRP A 73 -4.68 2.77 -4.58
CA TRP A 73 -5.88 2.04 -4.18
C TRP A 73 -5.55 1.10 -3.02
N LEU A 74 -6.05 1.45 -1.83
CA LEU A 74 -6.01 0.59 -0.64
C LEU A 74 -7.23 -0.33 -0.60
N SER A 75 -7.00 -1.63 -0.39
CA SER A 75 -8.03 -2.65 -0.17
C SER A 75 -7.88 -3.22 1.24
N TYR A 76 -9.01 -3.59 1.85
CA TYR A 76 -9.00 -4.25 3.16
C TYR A 76 -10.15 -5.23 3.33
N ASN A 77 -9.99 -6.21 4.22
CA ASN A 77 -11.04 -7.13 4.65
C ASN A 77 -10.83 -7.55 6.12
N THR A 78 -11.87 -7.47 6.94
CA THR A 78 -11.81 -7.74 8.40
C THR A 78 -12.23 -9.14 8.81
N GLY A 79 -12.70 -9.98 7.88
CA GLY A 79 -13.25 -11.32 8.18
C GLY A 79 -14.52 -11.34 9.07
N SER A 80 -14.83 -10.23 9.74
CA SER A 80 -16.00 -10.01 10.59
C SER A 80 -16.71 -8.70 10.21
N VAL A 81 -17.99 -8.60 10.60
CA VAL A 81 -18.77 -7.36 10.51
C VAL A 81 -18.31 -6.43 11.64
N THR A 82 -17.20 -5.73 11.42
CA THR A 82 -16.64 -4.77 12.37
C THR A 82 -16.30 -3.50 11.61
N GLU A 83 -16.84 -2.37 12.07
CA GLU A 83 -16.49 -1.07 11.50
C GLU A 83 -15.03 -0.76 11.82
N ILE A 84 -14.21 -0.63 10.77
CA ILE A 84 -12.84 -0.15 10.87
C ILE A 84 -12.66 1.10 10.03
N GLY A 85 -11.85 2.02 10.54
CA GLY A 85 -11.37 3.18 9.81
C GLY A 85 -9.86 3.16 9.71
N PHE A 86 -9.33 3.91 8.76
CA PHE A 86 -7.89 4.13 8.63
C PHE A 86 -7.63 5.63 8.59
N LYS A 87 -6.67 6.09 9.40
CA LYS A 87 -5.96 7.32 9.08
C LYS A 87 -4.81 6.93 8.16
N VAL A 88 -4.74 7.57 6.99
CA VAL A 88 -3.67 7.32 6.01
C VAL A 88 -2.79 8.55 5.93
N GLU A 89 -1.48 8.35 6.00
CA GLU A 89 -0.48 9.41 5.89
C GLU A 89 0.56 9.03 4.83
N LEU A 90 0.82 9.93 3.87
CA LEU A 90 1.93 9.78 2.94
C LEU A 90 3.21 10.21 3.65
N LEU A 91 4.03 9.24 4.06
CA LEU A 91 5.26 9.52 4.81
C LEU A 91 6.37 10.04 3.92
N SER A 92 6.57 9.43 2.74
CA SER A 92 7.63 9.86 1.83
C SER A 92 7.46 9.35 0.40
N ILE A 93 8.05 10.10 -0.52
CA ILE A 93 8.36 9.67 -1.90
C ILE A 93 9.88 9.86 -2.05
N LYS A 94 10.64 8.78 -2.16
CA LYS A 94 12.11 8.82 -2.20
C LYS A 94 12.65 7.98 -3.35
N PRO A 95 13.82 8.33 -3.93
CA PRO A 95 14.47 7.47 -4.91
C PRO A 95 14.54 6.02 -4.43
N ALA A 96 14.18 5.08 -5.30
CA ALA A 96 14.21 3.65 -5.02
C ALA A 96 15.42 3.00 -5.68
N ASP A 97 16.05 2.09 -4.96
CA ASP A 97 16.90 1.07 -5.54
C ASP A 97 16.00 -0.09 -5.98
N LEU A 98 15.89 -0.36 -7.28
CA LEU A 98 15.02 -1.43 -7.77
C LEU A 98 15.54 -2.83 -7.41
N SER A 99 16.81 -2.97 -7.01
CA SER A 99 17.37 -4.27 -6.62
C SER A 99 16.77 -4.84 -5.33
N VAL A 100 16.05 -4.03 -4.55
CA VAL A 100 15.37 -4.48 -3.31
C VAL A 100 13.89 -4.82 -3.52
N PHE A 101 13.39 -4.70 -4.75
CA PHE A 101 12.01 -5.01 -5.11
C PHE A 101 11.97 -6.16 -6.11
N GLU A 102 11.01 -7.05 -5.95
CA GLU A 102 10.76 -8.12 -6.89
C GLU A 102 9.82 -7.62 -8.01
N TYR A 103 9.98 -8.19 -9.20
CA TYR A 103 9.13 -7.90 -10.35
C TYR A 103 8.41 -9.19 -10.75
N GLU A 104 7.08 -9.15 -10.72
CA GLU A 104 6.25 -10.28 -11.09
C GLU A 104 5.98 -10.23 -12.60
N GLU A 105 6.71 -11.06 -13.35
CA GLU A 105 6.72 -11.07 -14.81
C GLU A 105 5.36 -11.44 -15.42
N GLU A 106 4.60 -12.34 -14.79
CA GLU A 106 3.30 -12.78 -15.32
C GLU A 106 2.30 -11.62 -15.37
N TRP A 107 2.34 -10.76 -14.36
CA TRP A 107 1.39 -9.66 -14.18
C TRP A 107 1.93 -8.32 -14.64
N GLY A 108 3.24 -8.22 -14.86
CA GLY A 108 3.92 -7.00 -15.28
C GLY A 108 3.95 -5.92 -14.20
N VAL A 109 4.09 -6.31 -12.94
CA VAL A 109 3.97 -5.40 -11.78
C VAL A 109 5.14 -5.53 -10.82
N TRP A 110 5.50 -4.41 -10.19
CA TRP A 110 6.50 -4.40 -9.12
C TRP A 110 5.87 -4.76 -7.77
N GLU A 111 6.47 -5.71 -7.07
CA GLU A 111 6.01 -6.10 -5.74
C GLU A 111 6.30 -5.01 -4.71
N GLY A 112 5.24 -4.52 -4.08
CA GLY A 112 5.30 -3.68 -2.91
C GLY A 112 5.47 -4.51 -1.63
N LYS A 113 5.60 -3.83 -0.50
CA LYS A 113 5.77 -4.46 0.82
C LYS A 113 4.78 -3.91 1.82
N ILE A 114 4.36 -4.76 2.75
CA ILE A 114 3.62 -4.36 3.96
C ILE A 114 4.44 -4.74 5.19
N GLU A 115 4.61 -3.81 6.12
CA GLU A 115 5.18 -4.02 7.44
C GLU A 115 4.19 -3.55 8.51
N TYR A 116 4.18 -4.17 9.69
CA TYR A 116 3.28 -3.77 10.78
C TYR A 116 3.91 -3.95 12.15
N LYS A 117 3.45 -3.14 13.12
CA LYS A 117 3.87 -3.17 14.52
C LYS A 117 2.68 -3.13 15.49
#